data_AF-A0A966MN99-F1
#
_entry.id   AF-A0A966MN99-F1
#
_cell.length_a   1.000
_cell.length_b   1.000
_cell.length_c   1.000
_cell.angle_alpha   90.00
_cell.angle_beta   90.00
_cell.angle_gamma   90.00
#
_symmetry.space_group_name_H-M   'P 1'
#
loop_
_entity.id
_entity.type
_entity.pdbx_description
1 polymer ?
#
loop_
_entity_poly.entity_id
_entity_poly.type
_entity_poly.pdbx_seq_one_letter_code
_entity_poly.pdbx_strand_id
1 'polypeptide(L)'
;MAGPLQGLKIIEIAGIGPGPFAAMMLADMGADVLRVDRAAAVRGIATDPGLDILQRGRRNIALDLKHPDGVSALLDLVGEADALIEGFRPGVMERLGIGPEVCTERNPRLVFGRMTGWGQDGPYAQAAGHDINYISLAGSLAHMGRVDTGPVPPLNMVGDFGGGGMLLAFGVVCGILEAARSGTGQVIDAAMVDGSAVLMSMFWAFSAMGVHDPDSRGTNLLDTGAHFYDVYRCADDAYISIGSIEPQFYAELLRLLDLTDDPDFATQMDRSAWPALKERLGEIFASRTRAEWCELLEHTDVCFAPVLTMAEAAEHPHNRARGTFTEVAGLVQPAPAPRFSRTEPEVASPPAHPGQHTREALLDWGVPAERVVSLLESGAARQA
;
A
#
# COMPACT_ATOMS: atom_id res chain seq x y z
N MET A 1 8.03 0.90 21.64
CA MET A 1 7.14 0.57 20.50
C MET A 1 6.04 -0.33 20.99
N ALA A 2 4.79 0.10 20.83
CA ALA A 2 3.62 -0.75 20.94
C ALA A 2 3.32 -1.44 19.59
N GLY A 3 2.46 -2.45 19.60
CA GLY A 3 1.98 -3.12 18.38
C GLY A 3 2.24 -4.63 18.35
N PRO A 4 1.59 -5.37 17.43
CA PRO A 4 1.64 -6.83 17.38
C PRO A 4 3.00 -7.40 16.91
N LEU A 5 3.85 -6.59 16.27
CA LEU A 5 5.19 -6.99 15.79
C LEU A 5 6.32 -6.52 16.72
N GLN A 6 5.98 -6.08 17.95
CA GLN A 6 6.96 -5.68 18.93
C GLN A 6 8.02 -6.76 19.16
N GLY A 7 9.29 -6.35 19.09
CA GLY A 7 10.44 -7.22 19.30
C GLY A 7 11.02 -7.83 18.02
N LEU A 8 10.34 -7.67 16.87
CA LEU A 8 10.91 -8.05 15.59
C LEU A 8 11.86 -6.98 15.06
N LYS A 9 13.00 -7.40 14.52
CA LYS A 9 14.02 -6.56 13.88
C LYS A 9 14.01 -6.78 12.38
N ILE A 10 13.80 -5.72 11.61
CA ILE A 10 13.68 -5.82 10.15
C ILE A 10 14.61 -4.81 9.48
N ILE A 11 15.39 -5.27 8.50
CA ILE A 11 16.24 -4.42 7.69
C ILE A 11 15.49 -4.04 6.42
N GLU A 12 15.39 -2.74 6.13
CA GLU A 12 14.90 -2.23 4.85
C GLU A 12 16.08 -1.70 4.04
N ILE A 13 16.41 -2.32 2.91
CA ILE A 13 17.34 -1.71 1.95
C ILE A 13 16.59 -0.64 1.15
N ALA A 14 17.09 0.59 1.19
CA ALA A 14 16.41 1.75 0.63
C ALA A 14 15.94 1.53 -0.82
N GLY A 15 14.61 1.51 -0.99
CA GLY A 15 13.90 1.45 -2.27
C GLY A 15 12.89 2.59 -2.43
N ILE A 16 11.99 2.43 -3.39
CA ILE A 16 10.88 3.37 -3.68
C ILE A 16 9.53 2.63 -3.61
N GLY A 17 8.44 3.39 -3.51
CA GLY A 17 7.05 2.93 -3.66
C GLY A 17 6.69 1.72 -2.78
N PRO A 18 6.62 0.50 -3.35
CA PRO A 18 6.15 -0.71 -2.66
C PRO A 18 7.01 -1.13 -1.46
N GLY A 19 8.34 -1.02 -1.55
CA GLY A 19 9.26 -1.43 -0.48
C GLY A 19 9.11 -0.58 0.79
N PRO A 20 9.23 0.76 0.67
CA PRO A 20 8.96 1.68 1.78
C PRO A 20 7.55 1.56 2.34
N PHE A 21 6.55 1.30 1.50
CA PHE A 21 5.18 1.05 1.96
C PHE A 21 5.10 -0.22 2.82
N ALA A 22 5.70 -1.33 2.39
CA ALA A 22 5.77 -2.55 3.21
C ALA A 22 6.47 -2.31 4.55
N ALA A 23 7.61 -1.61 4.53
CA ALA A 23 8.35 -1.22 5.73
C ALA A 23 7.52 -0.35 6.67
N MET A 24 6.75 0.60 6.13
CA MET A 24 5.83 1.44 6.91
C MET A 24 4.78 0.60 7.61
N MET A 25 4.15 -0.33 6.90
CA MET A 25 3.13 -1.22 7.47
C MET A 25 3.72 -2.08 8.61
N LEU A 26 4.94 -2.58 8.45
CA LEU A 26 5.61 -3.38 9.49
C LEU A 26 6.02 -2.53 10.71
N ALA A 27 6.54 -1.32 10.47
CA ALA A 27 6.95 -0.38 11.52
C ALA A 27 5.75 0.15 12.32
N ASP A 28 4.66 0.51 11.64
CA ASP A 28 3.40 0.94 12.26
C ASP A 28 2.86 -0.15 13.21
N MET A 29 3.10 -1.43 12.89
CA MET A 29 2.73 -2.58 13.74
C MET A 29 3.75 -2.87 14.86
N GLY A 30 4.78 -2.04 15.03
CA GLY A 30 5.72 -2.10 16.15
C GLY A 30 7.04 -2.83 15.89
N ALA A 31 7.32 -3.25 14.65
CA ALA A 31 8.62 -3.81 14.31
C ALA A 31 9.72 -2.72 14.36
N ASP A 32 10.92 -3.08 14.83
CA ASP A 32 12.11 -2.23 14.74
C ASP A 32 12.66 -2.32 13.32
N VAL A 33 12.14 -1.45 12.45
CA VAL A 33 12.58 -1.42 11.06
C VAL A 33 13.74 -0.43 10.92
N LEU A 34 14.90 -0.95 10.53
CA LEU A 34 16.10 -0.17 10.27
C LEU A 34 16.30 0.00 8.77
N ARG A 35 16.07 1.23 8.29
CA ARG A 35 16.29 1.58 6.89
C ARG A 35 17.77 1.86 6.63
N VAL A 36 18.31 1.24 5.59
CA VAL A 36 19.69 1.38 5.12
C VAL A 36 19.71 2.19 3.84
N ASP A 37 20.05 3.47 3.94
CA ASP A 37 20.29 4.35 2.81
C ASP A 37 21.75 4.31 2.36
N ARG A 38 21.98 4.78 1.13
CA ARG A 38 23.34 4.92 0.59
C ARG A 38 24.07 6.02 1.36
N ALA A 39 25.32 5.79 1.76
CA ALA A 39 26.19 6.82 2.33
C ALA A 39 26.22 8.12 1.50
N ALA A 40 26.21 8.00 0.18
CA ALA A 40 26.20 9.15 -0.73
C ALA A 40 24.89 9.97 -0.71
N ALA A 41 23.82 9.50 -0.05
CA ALA A 41 22.55 10.21 0.11
C ALA A 41 22.55 11.18 1.32
N VAL A 42 23.54 11.09 2.21
CA VAL A 42 23.68 12.01 3.34
C VAL A 42 23.99 13.42 2.83
N ARG A 43 23.21 14.42 3.29
CA ARG A 43 23.31 15.83 2.86
C ARG A 43 23.72 16.79 3.99
N GLY A 44 24.04 16.26 5.17
CA GLY A 44 24.32 17.02 6.40
C GLY A 44 23.16 16.96 7.39
N ILE A 45 23.29 17.69 8.50
CA ILE A 45 22.31 17.72 9.59
C ILE A 45 21.04 18.43 9.12
N ALA A 46 19.98 17.68 8.87
CA ALA A 46 18.65 18.22 8.67
C ALA A 46 17.96 18.44 10.02
N THR A 47 17.35 19.61 10.20
CA THR A 47 16.68 20.00 11.45
C THR A 47 15.18 19.70 11.44
N ASP A 48 14.55 19.70 10.27
CA ASP A 48 13.13 19.40 10.11
C ASP A 48 12.94 17.92 9.79
N PRO A 49 11.86 17.26 10.25
CA PRO A 49 11.60 15.87 9.90
C PRO A 49 11.36 15.68 8.39
N GLY A 50 11.61 14.47 7.88
CA GLY A 50 11.30 14.16 6.48
C GLY A 50 9.80 14.26 6.19
N LEU A 51 9.45 14.61 4.96
CA LEU A 51 8.05 14.77 4.52
C LEU A 51 7.46 13.49 3.91
N ASP A 52 8.29 12.50 3.60
CA ASP A 52 7.84 11.24 3.02
C ASP A 52 7.26 10.33 4.11
N ILE A 53 5.93 10.38 4.26
CA ILE A 53 5.16 9.60 5.23
C ILE A 53 5.44 8.10 5.11
N LEU A 54 5.80 7.58 3.93
CA LEU A 54 6.14 6.17 3.77
C LEU A 54 7.39 5.77 4.56
N GLN A 55 8.18 6.73 5.03
CA GLN A 55 9.39 6.51 5.83
C GLN A 55 9.19 6.72 7.34
N ARG A 56 7.95 6.96 7.79
CA ARG A 56 7.65 7.13 9.22
C ARG A 56 7.93 5.87 10.03
N GLY A 57 8.09 6.05 11.34
CA GLY A 57 8.21 4.98 12.33
C GLY A 57 9.54 4.22 12.29
N ARG A 58 10.53 4.71 11.53
CA ARG A 58 11.77 3.96 11.26
C ARG A 58 13.02 4.77 11.53
N ARG A 59 14.05 4.09 12.01
CA ARG A 59 15.41 4.62 12.09
C ARG A 59 16.12 4.46 10.76
N ASN A 60 17.13 5.30 10.55
CA ASN A 60 17.86 5.33 9.30
C ASN A 60 19.36 5.33 9.55
N ILE A 61 20.06 4.38 8.94
CA ILE A 61 21.52 4.37 8.83
C ILE A 61 21.95 4.58 7.38
N ALA A 62 23.15 5.10 7.20
CA ALA A 62 23.73 5.30 5.89
C ALA A 62 25.02 4.47 5.74
N LEU A 63 24.98 3.47 4.85
CA LEU A 63 26.10 2.58 4.55
C LEU A 63 26.58 2.73 3.10
N ASP A 64 27.87 2.59 2.87
CA ASP A 64 28.43 2.39 1.52
C ASP A 64 28.55 0.89 1.23
N LEU A 65 27.53 0.34 0.57
CA LEU A 65 27.49 -1.07 0.18
C LEU A 65 28.42 -1.42 -1.00
N LYS A 66 29.27 -0.48 -1.46
CA LYS A 66 30.40 -0.76 -2.35
C LYS A 66 31.72 -0.87 -1.58
N HIS A 67 31.74 -0.43 -0.32
CA HIS A 67 32.88 -0.59 0.57
C HIS A 67 32.79 -1.95 1.27
N PRO A 68 33.85 -2.78 1.30
CA PRO A 68 33.81 -4.10 1.96
C PRO A 68 33.38 -4.03 3.43
N ASP A 69 33.85 -3.03 4.18
CA ASP A 69 33.40 -2.82 5.57
C ASP A 69 31.91 -2.45 5.68
N GLY A 70 31.33 -1.77 4.68
CA GLY A 70 29.91 -1.44 4.66
C GLY A 70 29.04 -2.68 4.41
N VAL A 71 29.50 -3.56 3.50
CA VAL A 71 28.90 -4.89 3.29
C VAL A 71 29.00 -5.73 4.57
N SER A 72 30.17 -5.80 5.18
CA SER A 72 30.38 -6.52 6.45
C SER A 72 29.49 -5.97 7.56
N ALA A 73 29.33 -4.66 7.68
CA ALA A 73 28.46 -4.05 8.68
C ALA A 73 26.99 -4.42 8.47
N LEU A 74 26.52 -4.47 7.21
CA LEU A 74 25.16 -4.94 6.93
C LEU A 74 24.99 -6.42 7.32
N LEU A 75 25.97 -7.28 7.03
CA LEU A 75 25.94 -8.68 7.44
C LEU A 75 26.00 -8.86 8.96
N ASP A 76 26.64 -7.95 9.69
CA ASP A 76 26.57 -7.93 11.15
C ASP A 76 25.13 -7.69 11.61
N LEU A 77 24.43 -6.71 11.02
CA LEU A 77 23.02 -6.43 11.32
C LEU A 77 22.09 -7.60 10.93
N VAL A 78 22.35 -8.25 9.79
CA VAL A 78 21.59 -9.44 9.33
C VAL A 78 21.66 -10.58 10.36
N GLY A 79 22.76 -10.71 11.10
CA GLY A 79 22.91 -11.70 12.16
C GLY A 79 21.86 -11.58 13.28
N GLU A 80 21.32 -10.38 13.47
CA GLU A 80 20.35 -10.04 14.53
C GLU A 80 18.93 -9.80 13.99
N ALA A 81 18.74 -9.84 12.66
CA ALA A 81 17.47 -9.50 12.02
C ALA A 81 16.54 -10.72 11.91
N ASP A 82 15.24 -10.49 12.03
CA ASP A 82 14.21 -11.47 11.68
C ASP A 82 13.90 -11.47 10.18
N ALA A 83 14.00 -10.30 9.54
CA ALA A 83 13.81 -10.17 8.11
C ALA A 83 14.68 -9.07 7.48
N LEU A 84 14.93 -9.22 6.18
CA LEU A 84 15.48 -8.18 5.32
C LEU A 84 14.57 -8.03 4.10
N ILE A 85 14.23 -6.79 3.74
CA ILE A 85 13.50 -6.48 2.51
C ILE A 85 14.30 -5.58 1.58
N GLU A 86 14.18 -5.84 0.28
CA GLU A 86 14.87 -5.09 -0.78
C GLU A 86 14.02 -4.98 -2.04
N GLY A 87 14.23 -3.92 -2.83
CA GLY A 87 13.46 -3.65 -4.04
C GLY A 87 14.32 -3.44 -5.29
N PHE A 88 15.52 -4.00 -5.33
CA PHE A 88 16.40 -3.89 -6.49
C PHE A 88 16.03 -4.87 -7.60
N ARG A 89 16.57 -4.61 -8.79
CA ARG A 89 16.47 -5.55 -9.91
C ARG A 89 17.13 -6.89 -9.55
N PRO A 90 16.63 -8.02 -10.09
CA PRO A 90 17.22 -9.32 -9.81
C PRO A 90 18.72 -9.35 -10.13
N GLY A 91 19.52 -9.91 -9.22
CA GLY A 91 20.98 -9.99 -9.31
C GLY A 91 21.74 -8.81 -8.71
N VAL A 92 21.09 -7.72 -8.27
CA VAL A 92 21.79 -6.57 -7.67
C VAL A 92 22.35 -6.91 -6.29
N MET A 93 21.55 -7.53 -5.42
CA MET A 93 21.97 -7.88 -4.06
C MET A 93 23.13 -8.87 -4.07
N GLU A 94 23.09 -9.82 -4.99
CA GLU A 94 24.14 -10.82 -5.23
C GLU A 94 25.45 -10.14 -5.63
N ARG A 95 25.40 -9.17 -6.58
CA ARG A 95 26.60 -8.40 -6.98
C ARG A 95 27.17 -7.52 -5.86
N LEU A 96 26.34 -7.11 -4.91
CA LEU A 96 26.75 -6.35 -3.73
C LEU A 96 27.28 -7.27 -2.61
N GLY A 97 27.23 -8.59 -2.76
CA GLY A 97 27.67 -9.56 -1.74
C GLY A 97 26.70 -9.71 -0.57
N ILE A 98 25.44 -9.33 -0.76
CA ILE A 98 24.39 -9.32 0.27
C ILE A 98 23.13 -10.02 -0.25
N GLY A 99 23.31 -10.97 -1.17
CA GLY A 99 22.22 -11.79 -1.71
C GLY A 99 21.64 -12.76 -0.67
N PRO A 100 20.53 -13.42 -1.01
CA PRO A 100 19.82 -14.31 -0.08
C PRO A 100 20.70 -15.43 0.49
N GLU A 101 21.54 -16.05 -0.32
CA GLU A 101 22.43 -17.15 0.09
C GLU A 101 23.42 -16.69 1.17
N VAL A 102 24.14 -15.59 0.92
CA VAL A 102 25.10 -15.00 1.86
C VAL A 102 24.41 -14.58 3.17
N CYS A 103 23.22 -13.99 3.07
CA CYS A 103 22.47 -13.59 4.26
C CYS A 103 21.96 -14.80 5.06
N THR A 104 21.57 -15.88 4.39
CA THR A 104 21.13 -17.13 5.02
C THR A 104 22.29 -17.85 5.71
N GLU A 105 23.49 -17.84 5.12
CA GLU A 105 24.70 -18.38 5.78
C GLU A 105 25.00 -17.64 7.08
N ARG A 106 24.78 -16.32 7.10
CA ARG A 106 24.95 -15.48 8.29
C ARG A 106 23.84 -15.71 9.32
N ASN A 107 22.61 -15.86 8.87
CA ASN A 107 21.43 -16.07 9.71
C ASN A 107 20.45 -17.06 9.04
N PRO A 108 20.50 -18.35 9.41
CA PRO A 108 19.63 -19.37 8.82
C PRO A 108 18.14 -19.16 9.07
N ARG A 109 17.76 -18.29 10.02
CA ARG A 109 16.36 -17.96 10.36
C ARG A 109 15.83 -16.74 9.60
N LEU A 110 16.68 -16.05 8.83
CA LEU A 110 16.32 -14.80 8.18
C LEU A 110 15.27 -15.01 7.08
N VAL A 111 14.22 -14.20 7.14
CA VAL A 111 13.26 -14.06 6.05
C VAL A 111 13.75 -12.99 5.07
N PHE A 112 13.98 -13.37 3.81
CA PHE A 112 14.51 -12.46 2.79
C PHE A 112 13.42 -12.08 1.77
N GLY A 113 12.86 -10.89 1.92
CA GLY A 113 11.80 -10.37 1.06
C GLY A 113 12.32 -9.58 -0.14
N ARG A 114 11.91 -9.97 -1.36
CA ARG A 114 12.28 -9.30 -2.61
C ARG A 114 11.04 -8.65 -3.22
N MET A 115 11.05 -7.33 -3.31
CA MET A 115 10.00 -6.53 -3.94
C MET A 115 10.37 -6.23 -5.38
N THR A 116 9.73 -6.89 -6.34
CA THR A 116 9.96 -6.60 -7.76
C THR A 116 8.68 -6.30 -8.51
N GLY A 117 8.83 -5.72 -9.69
CA GLY A 117 7.71 -5.53 -10.60
C GLY A 117 7.26 -6.80 -11.27
N TRP A 118 8.22 -7.53 -11.84
CA TRP A 118 7.99 -8.64 -12.75
C TRP A 118 8.26 -10.03 -12.16
N GLY A 119 8.85 -10.12 -10.96
CA GLY A 119 9.40 -11.34 -10.39
C GLY A 119 10.93 -11.44 -10.49
N GLN A 120 11.51 -12.39 -9.76
CA GLN A 120 12.93 -12.72 -9.88
C GLN A 120 13.28 -13.46 -11.18
N ASP A 121 12.29 -14.05 -11.84
CA ASP A 121 12.43 -14.79 -13.09
C ASP A 121 11.42 -14.35 -14.17
N GLY A 122 11.37 -15.08 -15.28
CA GLY A 122 10.50 -14.77 -16.41
C GLY A 122 11.11 -13.81 -17.45
N PRO A 123 10.44 -13.63 -18.60
CA PRO A 123 10.98 -12.85 -19.71
C PRO A 123 11.12 -11.34 -19.40
N TYR A 124 10.39 -10.84 -18.41
CA TYR A 124 10.42 -9.44 -18.01
C TYR A 124 11.30 -9.17 -16.78
N ALA A 125 11.88 -10.18 -16.12
CA ALA A 125 12.62 -9.99 -14.85
C ALA A 125 13.70 -8.89 -14.91
N GLN A 126 14.40 -8.77 -16.05
CA GLN A 126 15.44 -7.76 -16.26
C GLN A 126 14.92 -6.47 -16.91
N ALA A 127 13.68 -6.46 -17.41
CA ALA A 127 13.09 -5.31 -18.09
C ALA A 127 12.75 -4.18 -17.10
N ALA A 128 12.79 -2.93 -17.59
CA ALA A 128 12.26 -1.81 -16.82
C ALA A 128 10.72 -1.87 -16.80
N GLY A 129 10.15 -1.35 -15.72
CA GLY A 129 8.72 -1.19 -15.55
C GLY A 129 8.44 -0.20 -14.43
N HIS A 130 7.19 0.20 -14.34
CA HIS A 130 6.61 0.95 -13.25
C HIS A 130 5.25 0.35 -12.92
N ASP A 131 4.66 0.75 -11.78
CA ASP A 131 3.32 0.38 -11.32
C ASP A 131 2.33 0.10 -12.48
N ILE A 132 2.11 1.11 -13.33
CA ILE A 132 1.19 1.04 -14.47
C ILE A 132 1.46 -0.14 -15.43
N ASN A 133 2.72 -0.51 -15.64
CA ASN A 133 3.09 -1.61 -16.54
C ASN A 133 2.78 -2.97 -15.90
N TYR A 134 2.98 -3.10 -14.58
CA TYR A 134 2.71 -4.34 -13.85
C TYR A 134 1.21 -4.63 -13.84
N ILE A 135 0.38 -3.62 -13.52
CA ILE A 135 -1.08 -3.75 -13.53
C ILE A 135 -1.64 -3.93 -14.95
N SER A 136 -0.93 -3.45 -15.98
CA SER A 136 -1.27 -3.70 -17.38
C SER A 136 -1.06 -5.17 -17.75
N LEU A 137 0.12 -5.72 -17.44
CA LEU A 137 0.43 -7.11 -17.78
C LEU A 137 -0.38 -8.11 -16.93
N ALA A 138 -0.72 -7.74 -15.71
CA ALA A 138 -1.63 -8.50 -14.84
C ALA A 138 -3.09 -8.50 -15.33
N GLY A 139 -3.43 -7.71 -16.35
CA GLY A 139 -4.79 -7.58 -16.89
C GLY A 139 -5.71 -6.65 -16.09
N SER A 140 -5.34 -6.27 -14.88
CA SER A 140 -6.18 -5.43 -14.00
C SER A 140 -6.51 -4.04 -14.59
N LEU A 141 -5.56 -3.38 -15.26
CA LEU A 141 -5.76 -2.03 -15.79
C LEU A 141 -6.88 -1.97 -16.85
N ALA A 142 -7.06 -3.04 -17.64
CA ALA A 142 -8.02 -3.06 -18.73
C ALA A 142 -9.47 -2.76 -18.29
N HIS A 143 -9.78 -3.04 -17.02
CA HIS A 143 -11.11 -2.92 -16.42
C HIS A 143 -11.33 -1.64 -15.62
N MET A 144 -10.34 -0.74 -15.55
CA MET A 144 -10.44 0.49 -14.76
C MET A 144 -10.76 1.68 -15.64
N GLY A 145 -11.86 2.39 -15.35
CA GLY A 145 -12.30 3.55 -16.12
C GLY A 145 -13.68 3.36 -16.77
N ARG A 146 -14.18 4.41 -17.41
CA ARG A 146 -15.48 4.39 -18.09
C ARG A 146 -15.32 3.79 -19.51
N VAL A 147 -16.45 3.50 -20.15
CA VAL A 147 -16.48 2.91 -21.50
C VAL A 147 -15.74 3.78 -22.52
N ASP A 148 -15.89 5.11 -22.41
CA ASP A 148 -15.44 6.12 -23.36
C ASP A 148 -14.07 6.75 -23.04
N THR A 149 -13.50 6.47 -21.87
CA THR A 149 -12.25 7.12 -21.41
C THR A 149 -10.97 6.35 -21.74
N GLY A 150 -11.08 5.11 -22.21
CA GLY A 150 -9.95 4.16 -22.19
C GLY A 150 -9.64 3.66 -20.76
N PRO A 151 -8.67 2.74 -20.60
CA PRO A 151 -8.17 2.33 -19.29
C PRO A 151 -7.58 3.51 -18.50
N VAL A 152 -7.95 3.65 -17.23
CA VAL A 152 -7.55 4.75 -16.33
C VAL A 152 -6.67 4.19 -15.19
N PRO A 153 -5.41 4.62 -15.08
CA PRO A 153 -4.53 4.19 -13.99
C PRO A 153 -5.06 4.62 -12.61
N PRO A 154 -5.20 3.71 -11.63
CA PRO A 154 -5.80 3.97 -10.33
C PRO A 154 -4.78 4.51 -9.31
N LEU A 155 -4.01 5.54 -9.72
CA LEU A 155 -2.76 5.92 -9.05
C LEU A 155 -1.82 4.70 -8.94
N ASN A 156 -0.99 4.61 -7.91
CA ASN A 156 -0.14 3.45 -7.62
C ASN A 156 -0.74 2.49 -6.56
N MET A 157 -2.05 2.56 -6.34
CA MET A 157 -2.71 1.81 -5.26
C MET A 157 -2.76 0.31 -5.53
N VAL A 158 -2.83 -0.10 -6.80
CA VAL A 158 -3.02 -1.50 -7.18
C VAL A 158 -1.70 -2.24 -7.33
N GLY A 159 -0.73 -1.68 -8.07
CA GLY A 159 0.57 -2.32 -8.27
C GLY A 159 1.46 -2.14 -7.06
N ASP A 160 1.93 -0.92 -6.80
CA ASP A 160 2.90 -0.63 -5.74
C ASP A 160 2.37 -1.04 -4.36
N PHE A 161 1.17 -0.61 -3.98
CA PHE A 161 0.71 -0.80 -2.61
C PHE A 161 -0.03 -2.12 -2.40
N GLY A 162 -1.12 -2.36 -3.13
CA GLY A 162 -1.93 -3.56 -2.97
C GLY A 162 -1.20 -4.84 -3.40
N GLY A 163 -0.72 -4.88 -4.64
CA GLY A 163 -0.07 -6.05 -5.25
C GLY A 163 1.39 -6.22 -4.85
N GLY A 164 2.06 -5.13 -4.46
CA GLY A 164 3.45 -5.14 -4.00
C GLY A 164 3.55 -5.10 -2.48
N GLY A 165 3.55 -3.89 -1.93
CA GLY A 165 3.95 -3.64 -0.55
C GLY A 165 3.11 -4.37 0.50
N MET A 166 1.79 -4.47 0.33
CA MET A 166 0.93 -5.25 1.23
C MET A 166 1.24 -6.74 1.16
N LEU A 167 1.45 -7.31 -0.03
CA LEU A 167 1.78 -8.73 -0.18
C LEU A 167 3.19 -9.06 0.32
N LEU A 168 4.14 -8.13 0.20
CA LEU A 168 5.44 -8.29 0.84
C LEU A 168 5.33 -8.26 2.35
N ALA A 169 4.63 -7.28 2.94
CA ALA A 169 4.44 -7.22 4.39
C ALA A 169 3.74 -8.49 4.91
N PHE A 170 2.69 -8.93 4.22
CA PHE A 170 2.01 -10.20 4.52
C PHE A 170 2.95 -11.40 4.41
N GLY A 171 3.72 -11.50 3.32
CA GLY A 171 4.70 -12.55 3.09
C GLY A 171 5.77 -12.59 4.18
N VAL A 172 6.30 -11.43 4.59
CA VAL A 172 7.31 -11.30 5.64
C VAL A 172 6.76 -11.82 6.96
N VAL A 173 5.56 -11.40 7.36
CA VAL A 173 4.92 -11.90 8.59
C VAL A 173 4.70 -13.42 8.52
N CYS A 174 4.22 -13.94 7.39
CA CYS A 174 4.08 -15.39 7.18
C CYS A 174 5.42 -16.12 7.30
N GLY A 175 6.48 -15.59 6.67
CA GLY A 175 7.83 -16.15 6.74
C GLY A 175 8.38 -16.15 8.17
N ILE A 176 8.18 -15.06 8.93
CA ILE A 176 8.66 -14.97 10.32
C ILE A 176 7.92 -15.98 11.21
N LEU A 177 6.61 -16.12 11.04
CA LEU A 177 5.80 -17.09 11.77
C LEU A 177 6.18 -18.54 11.43
N GLU A 178 6.56 -18.81 10.19
CA GLU A 178 7.09 -20.11 9.75
C GLU A 178 8.46 -20.35 10.40
N ALA A 179 9.40 -19.42 10.26
CA ALA A 179 10.76 -19.51 10.79
C ALA A 179 10.80 -19.63 12.32
N ALA A 180 9.81 -19.06 13.02
CA ALA A 180 9.64 -19.22 14.46
C ALA A 180 9.32 -20.67 14.87
N ARG A 181 8.76 -21.48 13.98
CA ARG A 181 8.40 -22.88 14.23
C ARG A 181 9.44 -23.85 13.67
N SER A 182 9.92 -23.59 12.46
CA SER A 182 10.87 -24.46 11.75
C SER A 182 12.31 -24.22 12.17
N GLY A 183 12.64 -23.00 12.62
CA GLY A 183 14.00 -22.56 12.84
C GLY A 183 14.74 -22.21 11.53
N THR A 184 14.04 -22.09 10.41
CA THR A 184 14.63 -21.82 9.09
C THR A 184 13.87 -20.70 8.40
N GLY A 185 14.59 -19.71 7.87
CA GLY A 185 14.02 -18.64 7.07
C GLY A 185 13.80 -19.04 5.62
N GLN A 186 13.28 -18.11 4.81
CA GLN A 186 13.03 -18.34 3.39
C GLN A 186 13.06 -17.04 2.58
N VAL A 187 13.21 -17.20 1.26
CA VAL A 187 13.10 -16.10 0.31
C VAL A 187 11.64 -15.93 -0.09
N ILE A 188 11.15 -14.70 -0.04
CA ILE A 188 9.84 -14.31 -0.56
C ILE A 188 10.07 -13.51 -1.83
N ASP A 189 9.53 -13.99 -2.95
CA ASP A 189 9.41 -13.18 -4.17
C ASP A 189 8.02 -12.55 -4.20
N ALA A 190 7.97 -11.24 -3.94
CA ALA A 190 6.74 -10.46 -3.96
C ALA A 190 6.73 -9.60 -5.23
N ALA A 191 6.25 -10.19 -6.33
CA ALA A 191 6.13 -9.52 -7.61
C ALA A 191 4.81 -8.74 -7.72
N MET A 192 4.88 -7.45 -8.09
CA MET A 192 3.68 -6.63 -8.27
C MET A 192 2.74 -7.15 -9.36
N VAL A 193 3.28 -7.78 -10.42
CA VAL A 193 2.45 -8.40 -11.47
C VAL A 193 1.58 -9.54 -10.91
N ASP A 194 2.16 -10.41 -10.09
CA ASP A 194 1.43 -11.52 -9.45
C ASP A 194 0.40 -10.98 -8.48
N GLY A 195 0.81 -10.02 -7.65
CA GLY A 195 -0.09 -9.43 -6.66
C GLY A 195 -1.27 -8.70 -7.28
N SER A 196 -1.04 -7.95 -8.35
CA SER A 196 -2.11 -7.26 -9.09
C SER A 196 -3.09 -8.25 -9.72
N ALA A 197 -2.60 -9.40 -10.20
CA ALA A 197 -3.44 -10.48 -10.70
C ALA A 197 -4.27 -11.13 -9.57
N VAL A 198 -3.65 -11.37 -8.40
CA VAL A 198 -4.33 -11.90 -7.21
C VAL A 198 -5.45 -10.96 -6.75
N LEU A 199 -5.25 -9.65 -6.77
CA LEU A 199 -6.30 -8.67 -6.43
C LEU A 199 -7.53 -8.75 -7.35
N MET A 200 -7.37 -9.26 -8.58
CA MET A 200 -8.47 -9.47 -9.53
C MET A 200 -9.23 -10.79 -9.34
N SER A 201 -8.92 -11.59 -8.33
CA SER A 201 -9.47 -12.95 -8.14
C SER A 201 -11.02 -13.02 -8.20
N MET A 202 -11.71 -12.04 -7.62
CA MET A 202 -13.18 -11.98 -7.67
C MET A 202 -13.70 -11.80 -9.10
N PHE A 203 -13.04 -10.98 -9.91
CA PHE A 203 -13.43 -10.72 -11.30
C PHE A 203 -13.14 -11.91 -12.21
N TRP A 204 -12.07 -12.66 -11.95
CA TRP A 204 -11.84 -13.96 -12.60
C TRP A 204 -12.99 -14.93 -12.31
N ALA A 205 -13.45 -15.02 -11.06
CA ALA A 205 -14.60 -15.85 -10.71
C ALA A 205 -15.90 -15.34 -11.36
N PHE A 206 -16.12 -14.02 -11.39
CA PHE A 206 -17.29 -13.42 -11.99
C PHE A 206 -17.35 -13.62 -13.51
N SER A 207 -16.20 -13.55 -14.17
CA SER A 207 -16.06 -13.90 -15.59
C SER A 207 -16.44 -15.37 -15.83
N ALA A 208 -15.91 -16.30 -15.03
CA ALA A 208 -16.25 -17.71 -15.12
C ALA A 208 -17.75 -18.03 -14.88
N MET A 209 -18.41 -17.24 -14.04
CA MET A 209 -19.86 -17.34 -13.79
C MET A 209 -20.72 -16.65 -14.86
N GLY A 210 -20.12 -15.96 -15.84
CA GLY A 210 -20.83 -15.17 -16.85
C GLY A 210 -21.48 -13.89 -16.30
N VAL A 211 -21.12 -13.47 -15.08
CA VAL A 211 -21.65 -12.24 -14.46
C VAL A 211 -20.73 -11.02 -14.70
N HIS A 212 -19.54 -11.22 -15.26
CA HIS A 212 -18.66 -10.14 -15.70
C HIS A 212 -18.18 -10.43 -17.11
N ASP A 213 -18.25 -9.45 -18.00
CA ASP A 213 -17.67 -9.52 -19.32
C ASP A 213 -16.19 -9.15 -19.23
N PRO A 214 -15.26 -10.10 -19.41
CA PRO A 214 -13.83 -9.83 -19.31
C PRO A 214 -13.29 -8.99 -20.47
N ASP A 215 -14.06 -8.81 -21.56
CA ASP A 215 -13.62 -8.07 -22.75
C ASP A 215 -14.19 -6.65 -22.82
N SER A 216 -15.05 -6.28 -21.87
CA SER A 216 -15.71 -4.97 -21.81
C SER A 216 -15.44 -4.26 -20.49
N ARG A 217 -15.02 -3.00 -20.57
CA ARG A 217 -14.84 -2.09 -19.43
C ARG A 217 -16.01 -1.13 -19.32
N GLY A 218 -16.45 -0.84 -18.10
CA GLY A 218 -17.44 0.20 -17.83
C GLY A 218 -18.87 -0.22 -18.13
N THR A 219 -19.10 -1.52 -18.28
CA THR A 219 -20.40 -2.12 -18.63
C THR A 219 -20.85 -3.18 -17.63
N ASN A 220 -20.02 -3.48 -16.63
CA ASN A 220 -20.24 -4.51 -15.63
C ASN A 220 -20.80 -3.92 -14.33
N LEU A 221 -21.19 -4.82 -13.43
CA LEU A 221 -21.81 -4.48 -12.15
C LEU A 221 -20.94 -3.56 -11.27
N LEU A 222 -19.62 -3.79 -11.23
CA LEU A 222 -18.69 -3.16 -10.27
C LEU A 222 -17.60 -2.31 -10.94
N ASP A 223 -17.75 -1.98 -12.22
CA ASP A 223 -16.75 -1.21 -12.99
C ASP A 223 -17.33 0.06 -13.62
N THR A 224 -18.38 0.62 -13.01
CA THR A 224 -19.18 1.78 -13.50
C THR A 224 -20.27 1.45 -14.51
N GLY A 225 -20.60 0.19 -14.81
CA GLY A 225 -21.70 -0.14 -15.72
C GLY A 225 -23.11 0.06 -15.12
N ALA A 226 -23.31 -0.30 -13.85
CA ALA A 226 -24.63 -0.29 -13.21
C ALA A 226 -25.02 1.10 -12.67
N HIS A 227 -26.29 1.49 -12.81
CA HIS A 227 -26.81 2.77 -12.29
C HIS A 227 -26.91 2.85 -10.77
N PHE A 228 -26.88 1.73 -10.08
CA PHE A 228 -26.88 1.66 -8.62
C PHE A 228 -25.48 1.39 -8.03
N TYR A 229 -24.44 1.47 -8.85
CA TYR A 229 -23.03 1.37 -8.42
C TYR A 229 -22.13 2.30 -9.26
N ASP A 230 -22.13 3.60 -8.94
CA ASP A 230 -21.33 4.62 -9.62
C ASP A 230 -21.16 5.87 -8.73
N VAL A 231 -20.40 6.84 -9.25
CA VAL A 231 -20.33 8.21 -8.75
C VAL A 231 -21.13 9.16 -9.64
N TYR A 232 -21.85 10.08 -9.00
CA TYR A 232 -22.73 11.05 -9.66
C TYR A 232 -22.34 12.48 -9.30
N ARG A 233 -22.37 13.38 -10.29
CA ARG A 233 -22.10 14.81 -10.12
C ARG A 233 -23.34 15.51 -9.57
N CYS A 234 -23.15 16.39 -8.59
CA CYS A 234 -24.18 17.20 -7.95
C CYS A 234 -24.27 18.61 -8.58
N ALA A 235 -25.26 19.41 -8.16
CA ALA A 235 -25.47 20.78 -8.66
C ALA A 235 -24.30 21.75 -8.39
N ASP A 236 -23.47 21.44 -7.39
CA ASP A 236 -22.29 22.19 -6.96
C ASP A 236 -20.97 21.62 -7.51
N ASP A 237 -21.04 20.78 -8.55
CA ASP A 237 -19.91 20.10 -9.20
C ASP A 237 -19.12 19.12 -8.33
N ALA A 238 -19.53 18.94 -7.08
CA ALA A 238 -19.05 17.87 -6.22
C ALA A 238 -19.66 16.52 -6.62
N TYR A 239 -19.15 15.44 -6.05
CA TYR A 239 -19.59 14.09 -6.36
C TYR A 239 -20.07 13.33 -5.12
N ILE A 240 -21.00 12.42 -5.34
CA ILE A 240 -21.46 11.40 -4.38
C ILE A 240 -21.25 10.02 -4.97
N SER A 241 -21.14 8.99 -4.12
CA SER A 241 -21.10 7.59 -4.53
C SER A 241 -22.35 6.85 -4.06
N ILE A 242 -22.88 5.99 -4.94
CA ILE A 242 -23.98 5.08 -4.66
C ILE A 242 -23.47 3.64 -4.86
N GLY A 243 -23.84 2.75 -3.93
CA GLY A 243 -23.51 1.33 -4.00
C GLY A 243 -24.67 0.42 -3.60
N SER A 244 -25.90 0.75 -3.98
CA SER A 244 -27.13 0.03 -3.63
C SER A 244 -27.30 -1.27 -4.45
N ILE A 245 -26.39 -2.23 -4.31
CA ILE A 245 -26.39 -3.45 -5.11
C ILE A 245 -27.52 -4.39 -4.68
N GLU A 246 -27.70 -4.59 -3.38
CA GLU A 246 -28.69 -5.53 -2.86
C GLU A 246 -30.12 -4.97 -3.02
N PRO A 247 -31.12 -5.81 -3.38
CA PRO A 247 -32.46 -5.34 -3.73
C PRO A 247 -33.14 -4.46 -2.67
N GLN A 248 -32.91 -4.73 -1.39
CA GLN A 248 -33.47 -3.92 -0.30
C GLN A 248 -32.83 -2.52 -0.21
N PHE A 249 -31.54 -2.39 -0.51
CA PHE A 249 -30.84 -1.10 -0.52
C PHE A 249 -31.21 -0.30 -1.76
N TYR A 250 -31.38 -0.97 -2.90
CA TYR A 250 -31.90 -0.36 -4.12
C TYR A 250 -33.34 0.12 -3.94
N ALA A 251 -34.20 -0.67 -3.29
CA ALA A 251 -35.57 -0.23 -2.98
C ALA A 251 -35.59 1.01 -2.08
N GLU A 252 -34.68 1.11 -1.10
CA GLU A 252 -34.54 2.30 -0.26
C GLU A 252 -34.07 3.52 -1.06
N LEU A 253 -33.12 3.34 -2.00
CA LEU A 253 -32.71 4.38 -2.94
C LEU A 253 -33.91 4.88 -3.75
N LEU A 254 -34.68 3.98 -4.35
CA LEU A 254 -35.87 4.37 -5.12
C LEU A 254 -36.90 5.09 -4.25
N ARG A 255 -37.10 4.65 -3.00
CA ARG A 255 -38.03 5.30 -2.06
C ARG A 255 -37.59 6.73 -1.72
N LEU A 256 -36.30 6.95 -1.43
CA LEU A 256 -35.79 8.27 -1.07
C LEU A 256 -35.68 9.23 -2.25
N LEU A 257 -35.62 8.70 -3.48
CA LEU A 257 -35.64 9.48 -4.72
C LEU A 257 -37.04 9.64 -5.32
N ASP A 258 -38.09 9.15 -4.65
CA ASP A 258 -39.48 9.15 -5.15
C ASP A 258 -39.66 8.41 -6.50
N LEU A 259 -38.90 7.32 -6.70
CA LEU A 259 -38.88 6.47 -7.90
C LEU A 259 -39.51 5.08 -7.69
N THR A 260 -40.12 4.79 -6.54
CA THR A 260 -40.65 3.45 -6.22
C THR A 260 -41.64 2.91 -7.25
N ASP A 261 -42.51 3.76 -7.77
CA ASP A 261 -43.54 3.39 -8.75
C ASP A 261 -43.08 3.57 -10.21
N ASP A 262 -41.81 3.88 -10.44
CA ASP A 262 -41.26 4.06 -11.79
C ASP A 262 -40.96 2.68 -12.44
N PRO A 263 -41.66 2.31 -13.52
CA PRO A 263 -41.52 0.99 -14.13
C PRO A 263 -40.14 0.76 -14.75
N ASP A 264 -39.41 1.81 -15.15
CA ASP A 264 -38.09 1.66 -15.75
C ASP A 264 -37.06 1.20 -14.69
N PHE A 265 -37.24 1.62 -13.44
CA PHE A 265 -36.36 1.24 -12.33
C PHE A 265 -36.72 -0.11 -11.70
N ALA A 266 -37.85 -0.73 -12.06
CA ALA A 266 -38.36 -1.95 -11.44
C ALA A 266 -37.47 -3.18 -11.66
N THR A 267 -36.74 -3.25 -12.79
CA THR A 267 -35.89 -4.39 -13.14
C THR A 267 -34.41 -4.04 -12.98
N GLN A 268 -33.96 -3.94 -11.72
CA GLN A 268 -32.61 -3.51 -11.34
C GLN A 268 -31.48 -4.15 -12.19
N MET A 269 -31.53 -5.47 -12.42
CA MET A 269 -30.44 -6.22 -13.06
C MET A 269 -30.55 -6.32 -14.59
N ASP A 270 -31.47 -5.58 -15.23
CA ASP A 270 -31.51 -5.47 -16.68
C ASP A 270 -30.39 -4.55 -17.20
N ARG A 271 -29.28 -5.17 -17.62
CA ARG A 271 -28.10 -4.48 -18.15
C ARG A 271 -28.39 -3.61 -19.36
N SER A 272 -29.40 -3.95 -20.16
CA SER A 272 -29.74 -3.18 -21.36
C SER A 272 -30.32 -1.81 -21.01
N ALA A 273 -30.93 -1.68 -19.83
CA ALA A 273 -31.51 -0.43 -19.33
C ALA A 273 -30.50 0.45 -18.58
N TRP A 274 -29.40 -0.13 -18.05
CA TRP A 274 -28.45 0.59 -17.20
C TRP A 274 -27.93 1.91 -17.81
N PRO A 275 -27.54 2.00 -19.09
CA PRO A 275 -27.04 3.27 -19.64
C PRO A 275 -28.06 4.42 -19.53
N ALA A 276 -29.33 4.15 -19.87
CA ALA A 276 -30.39 5.15 -19.78
C ALA A 276 -30.73 5.50 -18.32
N LEU A 277 -30.81 4.50 -17.43
CA LEU A 277 -31.08 4.72 -16.01
C LEU A 277 -29.94 5.49 -15.32
N LYS A 278 -28.70 5.31 -15.77
CA LYS A 278 -27.55 6.10 -15.31
C LYS A 278 -27.71 7.58 -15.65
N GLU A 279 -28.12 7.90 -16.87
CA GLU A 279 -28.38 9.30 -17.27
C GLU A 279 -29.48 9.90 -16.40
N ARG A 280 -30.60 9.17 -16.22
CA ARG A 280 -31.71 9.61 -15.36
C ARG A 280 -31.29 9.87 -13.91
N LEU A 281 -30.54 8.96 -13.29
CA LEU A 281 -30.01 9.20 -11.95
C LEU A 281 -29.02 10.36 -11.92
N GLY A 282 -28.20 10.51 -12.97
CA GLY A 282 -27.31 11.66 -13.12
C GLY A 282 -28.05 12.99 -13.12
N GLU A 283 -29.16 13.10 -13.86
CA GLU A 283 -30.01 14.30 -13.85
C GLU A 283 -30.63 14.56 -12.47
N ILE A 284 -31.12 13.50 -11.80
CA ILE A 284 -31.67 13.61 -10.45
C ILE A 284 -30.61 14.13 -9.49
N PHE A 285 -29.44 13.51 -9.43
CA PHE A 285 -28.38 13.92 -8.51
C PHE A 285 -27.78 15.28 -8.85
N ALA A 286 -27.78 15.70 -10.12
CA ALA A 286 -27.38 17.03 -10.53
C ALA A 286 -28.38 18.14 -10.12
N SER A 287 -29.57 17.79 -9.63
CA SER A 287 -30.60 18.78 -9.24
C SER A 287 -30.40 19.41 -7.85
N ARG A 288 -29.56 18.80 -7.00
CA ARG A 288 -29.26 19.28 -5.64
C ARG A 288 -27.77 19.27 -5.37
N THR A 289 -27.33 20.07 -4.41
CA THR A 289 -25.93 20.12 -3.94
C THR A 289 -25.54 18.82 -3.23
N ARG A 290 -24.23 18.53 -3.14
CA ARG A 290 -23.75 17.36 -2.36
C ARG A 290 -24.23 17.42 -0.92
N ALA A 291 -24.29 18.60 -0.31
CA ALA A 291 -24.73 18.78 1.07
C ALA A 291 -26.22 18.40 1.29
N GLU A 292 -27.09 18.77 0.36
CA GLU A 292 -28.52 18.39 0.41
C GLU A 292 -28.71 16.88 0.22
N TRP A 293 -27.87 16.24 -0.62
CA TRP A 293 -27.86 14.78 -0.72
C TRP A 293 -27.35 14.09 0.53
N CYS A 294 -26.31 14.65 1.17
CA CYS A 294 -25.84 14.15 2.45
C CYS A 294 -26.94 14.20 3.51
N GLU A 295 -27.69 15.30 3.61
CA GLU A 295 -28.81 15.43 4.56
C GLU A 295 -29.90 14.38 4.32
N LEU A 296 -30.18 14.03 3.07
CA LEU A 296 -31.21 13.05 2.71
C LEU A 296 -30.74 11.59 2.86
N LEU A 297 -29.51 11.28 2.46
CA LEU A 297 -29.05 9.91 2.20
C LEU A 297 -28.04 9.38 3.23
N GLU A 298 -27.32 10.24 3.97
CA GLU A 298 -26.39 9.75 4.99
C GLU A 298 -27.12 8.97 6.08
N HIS A 299 -26.44 7.95 6.60
CA HIS A 299 -26.97 7.05 7.64
C HIS A 299 -28.22 6.24 7.24
N THR A 300 -28.54 6.19 5.94
CA THR A 300 -29.55 5.29 5.37
C THR A 300 -28.90 4.03 4.81
N ASP A 301 -29.73 3.05 4.44
CA ASP A 301 -29.30 1.79 3.83
C ASP A 301 -29.04 1.91 2.32
N VAL A 302 -28.98 3.12 1.75
CA VAL A 302 -28.68 3.35 0.32
C VAL A 302 -27.25 2.97 -0.07
N CYS A 303 -26.34 2.73 0.88
CA CYS A 303 -24.90 2.62 0.61
C CYS A 303 -24.37 3.90 -0.06
N PHE A 304 -24.57 5.03 0.63
CA PHE A 304 -24.20 6.37 0.18
C PHE A 304 -22.94 6.89 0.89
N ALA A 305 -22.13 7.68 0.17
CA ALA A 305 -21.13 8.55 0.76
C ALA A 305 -20.83 9.77 -0.13
N PRO A 306 -20.44 10.93 0.43
CA PRO A 306 -19.84 12.00 -0.36
C PRO A 306 -18.45 11.57 -0.86
N VAL A 307 -18.11 11.93 -2.10
CA VAL A 307 -16.74 11.79 -2.61
C VAL A 307 -15.92 12.97 -2.08
N LEU A 308 -14.92 12.66 -1.25
CA LEU A 308 -14.13 13.64 -0.51
C LEU A 308 -12.72 13.79 -1.09
N THR A 309 -12.22 15.02 -1.10
CA THR A 309 -10.79 15.31 -1.22
C THR A 309 -10.04 14.89 0.04
N MET A 310 -8.69 14.83 0.00
CA MET A 310 -7.88 14.50 1.17
C MET A 310 -8.14 15.44 2.37
N ALA A 311 -8.28 16.74 2.11
CA ALA A 311 -8.54 17.74 3.14
C ALA A 311 -9.92 17.55 3.78
N GLU A 312 -10.95 17.30 2.98
CA GLU A 312 -12.30 17.02 3.49
C GLU A 312 -12.34 15.68 4.25
N ALA A 313 -11.63 14.65 3.77
CA ALA A 313 -11.60 13.35 4.41
C ALA A 313 -10.99 13.41 5.82
N ALA A 314 -9.93 14.21 6.02
CA ALA A 314 -9.33 14.43 7.35
C ALA A 314 -10.29 15.10 8.34
N GLU A 315 -11.17 15.97 7.83
CA GLU A 315 -12.10 16.76 8.62
C GLU A 315 -13.48 16.12 8.80
N HIS A 316 -13.80 15.09 8.00
CA HIS A 316 -15.12 14.44 8.01
C HIS A 316 -15.46 13.87 9.40
N PRO A 317 -16.68 14.12 9.94
CA PRO A 317 -17.04 13.72 11.31
C PRO A 317 -16.81 12.24 11.62
N HIS A 318 -17.12 11.35 10.69
CA HIS A 318 -16.87 9.91 10.85
C HIS A 318 -15.36 9.60 10.98
N ASN A 319 -14.53 10.24 10.16
CA ASN A 319 -13.09 10.00 10.15
C ASN A 319 -12.41 10.58 11.38
N ARG A 320 -12.86 11.76 11.84
CA ARG A 320 -12.43 12.35 13.11
C ARG A 320 -12.81 11.49 14.31
N ALA A 321 -14.08 11.08 14.40
CA ALA A 321 -14.56 10.21 15.47
C ALA A 321 -13.82 8.86 15.51
N ARG A 322 -13.39 8.37 14.34
CA ARG A 322 -12.61 7.15 14.23
C ARG A 322 -11.11 7.36 14.43
N GLY A 323 -10.56 8.56 14.35
CA GLY A 323 -9.10 8.76 14.25
C GLY A 323 -8.52 8.09 13.01
N THR A 324 -9.21 8.15 11.86
CA THR A 324 -8.72 7.59 10.59
C THR A 324 -7.44 8.28 10.13
N PHE A 325 -7.33 9.58 10.40
CA PHE A 325 -6.14 10.39 10.16
C PHE A 325 -5.56 10.85 11.50
N THR A 326 -4.24 11.04 11.52
CA THR A 326 -3.47 11.53 12.66
C THR A 326 -2.52 12.63 12.21
N GLU A 327 -1.96 13.36 13.16
CA GLU A 327 -0.95 14.39 12.91
C GLU A 327 0.35 14.01 13.62
N VAL A 328 1.45 13.93 12.87
CA VAL A 328 2.80 13.70 13.43
C VAL A 328 3.72 14.73 12.81
N ALA A 329 4.48 15.44 13.66
CA ALA A 329 5.38 16.50 13.25
C ALA A 329 4.73 17.56 12.33
N GLY A 330 3.45 17.91 12.59
CA GLY A 330 2.72 18.91 11.80
C GLY A 330 2.15 18.39 10.47
N LEU A 331 2.27 17.09 10.18
CA LEU A 331 1.78 16.47 8.95
C LEU A 331 0.57 15.59 9.22
N VAL A 332 -0.58 15.99 8.64
CA VAL A 332 -1.80 15.17 8.60
C VAL A 332 -1.58 13.99 7.67
N GLN A 333 -1.85 12.79 8.16
CA GLN A 333 -1.59 11.54 7.46
C GLN A 333 -2.54 10.42 7.92
N PRO A 334 -2.73 9.33 7.15
CA PRO A 334 -3.49 8.18 7.62
C PRO A 334 -2.89 7.58 8.89
N ALA A 335 -3.72 7.27 9.88
CA ALA A 335 -3.27 6.55 11.07
C ALA A 335 -2.91 5.09 10.72
N PRO A 336 -2.08 4.41 11.53
CA PRO A 336 -1.82 2.99 11.41
C PRO A 336 -3.10 2.13 11.27
N ALA A 337 -3.04 1.12 10.40
CA ALA A 337 -4.13 0.16 10.18
C ALA A 337 -3.57 -1.25 9.91
N PRO A 338 -4.30 -2.33 10.26
CA PRO A 338 -5.62 -2.35 10.89
C PRO A 338 -5.58 -2.04 12.39
N ARG A 339 -6.76 -1.94 13.02
CA ARG A 339 -6.89 -1.71 14.46
C ARG A 339 -6.90 -3.02 15.23
N PHE A 340 -6.24 -3.03 16.38
CA PHE A 340 -6.17 -4.19 17.27
C PHE A 340 -6.80 -3.84 18.60
N SER A 341 -7.55 -4.77 19.19
CA SER A 341 -8.25 -4.57 20.47
C SER A 341 -7.32 -4.55 21.70
N ARG A 342 -6.05 -4.96 21.55
CA ARG A 342 -5.08 -5.09 22.66
C ARG A 342 -3.72 -4.47 22.35
N THR A 343 -3.18 -4.71 21.16
CA THR A 343 -1.84 -4.25 20.74
C THR A 343 -2.00 -3.07 19.77
N GLU A 344 -2.44 -1.94 20.31
CA GLU A 344 -2.76 -0.77 19.50
C GLU A 344 -1.52 -0.24 18.74
N PRO A 345 -1.58 -0.18 17.39
CA PRO A 345 -0.50 0.36 16.57
C PRO A 345 -0.37 1.88 16.72
N GLU A 346 0.86 2.40 16.63
CA GLU A 346 1.15 3.83 16.73
C GLU A 346 2.24 4.25 15.73
N VAL A 347 2.23 5.51 15.31
CA VAL A 347 3.36 6.05 14.53
C VAL A 347 4.49 6.38 15.50
N ALA A 348 5.52 5.53 15.54
CA ALA A 348 6.59 5.64 16.54
C ALA A 348 7.45 6.91 16.42
N SER A 349 7.66 7.40 15.19
CA SER A 349 8.49 8.57 14.90
C SER A 349 8.13 9.18 13.55
N PRO A 350 8.45 10.47 13.29
CA PRO A 350 8.36 11.02 11.95
C PRO A 350 9.43 10.39 11.03
N PRO A 351 9.34 10.61 9.70
CA PRO A 351 10.35 10.16 8.75
C PRO A 351 11.77 10.65 9.08
N ALA A 352 12.73 9.75 8.97
CA ALA A 352 14.14 10.01 9.23
C ALA A 352 14.93 10.33 7.94
N HIS A 353 15.94 11.18 8.05
CA HIS A 353 16.86 11.48 6.96
C HIS A 353 17.94 10.40 6.80
N PRO A 354 18.53 10.26 5.59
CA PRO A 354 19.69 9.39 5.36
C PRO A 354 20.80 9.64 6.39
N GLY A 355 21.15 8.60 7.15
CA GLY A 355 22.22 8.62 8.13
C GLY A 355 21.92 9.36 9.44
N GLN A 356 20.67 9.76 9.67
CA GLN A 356 20.27 10.49 10.88
C GLN A 356 20.59 9.72 12.17
N HIS A 357 20.43 8.39 12.14
CA HIS A 357 20.57 7.54 13.31
C HIS A 357 21.75 6.58 13.20
N THR A 358 22.71 6.80 12.28
CA THR A 358 23.77 5.82 11.98
C THR A 358 24.52 5.35 13.22
N ARG A 359 25.06 6.26 14.03
CA ARG A 359 25.85 5.86 15.21
C ARG A 359 25.01 5.13 16.25
N GLU A 360 23.85 5.68 16.58
CA GLU A 360 22.95 5.15 17.62
C GLU A 360 22.39 3.78 17.22
N ALA A 361 21.81 3.68 16.02
CA ALA A 361 21.16 2.46 15.58
C ALA A 361 22.15 1.29 15.40
N LEU A 362 23.38 1.56 14.93
CA LEU A 362 24.42 0.51 14.86
C LEU A 362 24.76 -0.03 16.25
N LEU A 363 24.90 0.84 17.26
CA LEU A 363 25.16 0.43 18.64
C LEU A 363 23.99 -0.39 19.22
N ASP A 364 22.77 0.09 19.03
CA ASP A 364 21.55 -0.58 19.53
C ASP A 364 21.34 -1.95 18.88
N TRP A 365 21.78 -2.12 17.64
CA TRP A 365 21.74 -3.39 16.92
C TRP A 365 22.95 -4.29 17.21
N GLY A 366 23.77 -3.94 18.22
CA GLY A 366 24.83 -4.81 18.74
C GLY A 366 26.20 -4.65 18.05
N VAL A 367 26.37 -3.67 17.16
CA VAL A 367 27.68 -3.39 16.56
C VAL A 367 28.60 -2.77 17.61
N PRO A 368 29.80 -3.33 17.88
CA PRO A 368 30.70 -2.80 18.90
C PRO A 368 31.10 -1.34 18.65
N ALA A 369 31.22 -0.54 19.71
CA ALA A 369 31.49 0.89 19.60
C ALA A 369 32.77 1.22 18.82
N GLU A 370 33.85 0.45 19.02
CA GLU A 370 35.09 0.59 18.27
C GLU A 370 34.89 0.34 16.77
N ARG A 371 34.06 -0.64 16.42
CA ARG A 371 33.70 -0.93 15.03
C ARG A 371 32.85 0.19 14.43
N VAL A 372 31.89 0.75 15.18
CA VAL A 372 31.10 1.90 14.73
C VAL A 372 32.01 3.10 14.43
N VAL A 373 32.99 3.39 15.29
CA VAL A 373 33.98 4.45 15.05
C VAL A 373 34.77 4.17 13.77
N SER A 374 35.32 2.95 13.62
CA SER A 374 36.07 2.55 12.43
C SER A 374 35.26 2.68 11.13
N LEU A 375 33.97 2.31 11.15
CA LEU A 375 33.07 2.42 10.00
C LEU A 375 32.83 3.89 9.58
N LEU A 376 32.71 4.78 10.56
CA LEU A 376 32.52 6.22 10.29
C LEU A 376 33.82 6.86 9.77
N GLU A 377 34.97 6.49 10.34
CA GLU A 377 36.28 7.02 9.92
C GLU A 377 36.68 6.56 8.52
N SER A 378 36.39 5.31 8.15
CA SER A 378 36.66 4.79 6.81
C SER A 378 35.68 5.30 5.74
N GLY A 379 34.56 5.89 6.16
CA GLY A 379 33.48 6.31 5.27
C GLY A 379 32.57 5.17 4.81
N ALA A 380 32.77 3.95 5.32
CA ALA A 380 31.89 2.80 5.09
C ALA A 380 30.49 3.01 5.69
N ALA A 381 30.39 3.82 6.73
CA ALA A 381 29.15 4.38 7.25
C ALA A 381 29.24 5.91 7.30
N ARG A 382 28.09 6.59 7.26
CA ARG A 382 28.03 8.05 7.42
C ARG A 382 26.97 8.48 8.43
N GLN A 383 27.33 9.43 9.27
CA GLN A 383 26.42 10.15 10.14
C GLN A 383 26.01 11.46 9.45
N ALA A 384 24.73 11.82 9.52
CA ALA A 384 24.21 13.09 9.02
C ALA A 384 24.78 14.30 9.76
#